data_AF-A0A955I506-F1
#
_entry.id   AF-A0A955I506-F1
#
_cell.length_a   1.000
_cell.length_b   1.000
_cell.length_c   1.000
_cell.angle_alpha   90.00
_cell.angle_beta   90.00
_cell.angle_gamma   90.00
#
_symmetry.space_group_name_H-M   'P 1'
#
loop_
_entity.id
_entity.type
_entity.pdbx_description
1 polymer ?
#
loop_
_entity_poly.entity_id
_entity_poly.type
_entity_poly.pdbx_seq_one_letter_code
_entity_poly.pdbx_strand_id
1 'polypeptide(L)' 'MGQKVFCQKFDGYLNVDPGTMSPFQHGEVFVTNDGAETDLDLGHYERFLDINLSKLSSFTSGKLYEEIINRERK' A
#
# COMPACT_ATOMS: atom_id res chain seq x y z
N MET A 1 -7.80 24.16 -13.69
CA MET A 1 -7.88 22.74 -13.30
C MET A 1 -7.25 21.92 -14.42
N GLY A 2 -6.47 20.88 -14.10
CA GLY A 2 -5.56 20.19 -15.05
C GLY A 2 -4.22 19.79 -14.44
N GLN A 3 -4.14 19.66 -13.12
CA GLN A 3 -2.94 19.16 -12.45
C GLN A 3 -2.99 17.63 -12.43
N LYS A 4 -1.82 17.01 -12.64
CA LYS A 4 -1.65 15.58 -12.41
C LYS A 4 -1.52 15.37 -10.91
N VAL A 5 -2.48 14.65 -10.33
CA VAL A 5 -2.49 14.30 -8.92
C VAL A 5 -2.09 12.84 -8.77
N PHE A 6 -1.36 12.53 -7.71
CA PHE A 6 -0.96 11.17 -7.35
C PHE A 6 -1.07 11.02 -5.82
N CYS A 7 -1.41 9.82 -5.36
CA CYS A 7 -1.55 9.51 -3.94
C CYS A 7 -0.56 8.43 -3.51
N GLN A 8 -0.13 8.53 -2.25
CA GLN A 8 0.62 7.51 -1.53
C GLN A 8 -0.02 7.29 -0.17
N LYS A 9 -0.19 6.03 0.21
CA LYS A 9 -0.62 5.62 1.54
C LYS A 9 0.59 5.21 2.36
N PHE A 10 0.70 5.78 3.56
CA PHE A 10 1.68 5.40 4.57
C PHE A 10 0.94 4.79 5.76
N ASP A 11 1.05 3.47 5.89
CA ASP A 11 0.39 2.69 6.92
C ASP A 11 1.35 2.42 8.09
N GLY A 12 0.94 2.82 9.29
CA GLY A 12 1.78 2.76 10.48
C GLY A 12 2.00 1.35 11.05
N TYR A 13 1.30 0.33 10.55
CA TYR A 13 1.38 -1.03 11.08
C TYR A 13 2.64 -1.79 10.64
N LEU A 14 2.97 -2.83 11.41
CA LEU A 14 4.20 -3.62 11.24
C LEU A 14 4.09 -4.77 10.23
N ASN A 15 2.87 -5.13 9.82
CA ASN A 15 2.67 -6.12 8.75
C ASN A 15 3.31 -5.59 7.45
N VAL A 16 4.13 -6.41 6.80
CA VAL A 16 4.80 -6.03 5.54
C VAL A 16 3.77 -5.87 4.43
N ASP A 17 2.82 -6.80 4.37
CA ASP A 17 1.65 -6.79 3.49
C ASP A 17 0.35 -6.96 4.31
N PRO A 18 -0.77 -6.38 3.85
CA PRO A 18 -2.07 -6.54 4.51
C PRO A 18 -2.70 -7.92 4.28
N GLY A 19 -2.16 -8.75 3.39
CA GLY A 19 -2.62 -10.13 3.14
C GLY A 19 -2.53 -11.02 4.38
N THR A 20 -1.67 -10.66 5.33
CA THR A 20 -1.56 -11.33 6.65
C THR A 20 -2.64 -10.91 7.66
N MET A 21 -3.46 -9.89 7.36
CA MET A 21 -4.50 -9.36 8.25
C MET A 21 -5.87 -9.99 7.93
N SER A 22 -6.69 -10.21 8.95
CA SER A 22 -8.05 -10.76 8.76
C SER A 22 -8.96 -9.75 8.03
N PRO A 23 -9.52 -10.07 6.84
CA PRO A 23 -10.33 -9.12 6.09
C PRO A 23 -11.62 -8.70 6.80
N PHE A 24 -12.18 -9.59 7.61
CA PHE A 24 -13.40 -9.32 8.38
C PHE A 24 -13.19 -8.32 9.52
N GLN A 25 -11.95 -8.15 9.99
CA GLN A 25 -11.62 -7.27 11.11
C GLN A 25 -10.90 -5.99 10.64
N HIS A 26 -10.13 -6.06 9.55
CA HIS A 26 -9.25 -5.00 9.11
C HIS A 26 -9.61 -4.42 7.74
N GLY A 27 -10.70 -4.91 7.13
CA GLY A 27 -11.12 -4.52 5.80
C GLY A 27 -10.49 -5.39 4.71
N GLU A 28 -11.02 -5.27 3.50
CA GLU A 28 -10.53 -6.03 2.36
C GLU A 28 -9.11 -5.60 1.93
N VAL A 29 -8.43 -6.50 1.21
CA VAL A 29 -7.16 -6.19 0.55
C VAL A 29 -7.46 -5.69 -0.85
N PHE A 30 -6.87 -4.56 -1.24
CA PHE A 30 -6.95 -4.04 -2.60
C PHE A 30 -5.78 -4.53 -3.44
N VAL A 31 -6.07 -5.07 -4.63
CA VAL A 31 -5.05 -5.56 -5.57
C VAL A 31 -4.90 -4.56 -6.70
N THR A 32 -3.70 -3.98 -6.81
CA THR A 32 -3.31 -3.04 -7.87
C THR A 32 -3.06 -3.76 -9.21
N ASN A 33 -3.08 -3.03 -10.33
CA ASN A 33 -2.84 -3.60 -11.66
C ASN A 33 -1.45 -4.24 -11.83
N ASP A 34 -0.44 -3.81 -11.08
CA ASP A 34 0.89 -4.43 -11.05
C ASP A 34 0.99 -5.61 -10.06
N GLY A 35 -0.14 -6.06 -9.52
CA GLY A 35 -0.29 -7.27 -8.73
C GLY A 35 0.07 -7.13 -7.25
N ALA A 36 0.22 -5.91 -6.73
CA ALA A 36 0.49 -5.72 -5.31
C ALA A 36 -0.80 -5.71 -4.48
N GLU A 37 -0.77 -6.48 -3.39
CA GLU A 37 -1.74 -6.47 -2.31
C GLU A 37 -1.48 -5.27 -1.39
N THR A 38 -2.50 -4.45 -1.22
CA THR A 38 -2.41 -3.14 -0.54
C THR A 38 -3.64 -2.87 0.31
N ASP A 39 -3.56 -1.84 1.14
CA ASP A 39 -4.68 -1.37 1.95
C ASP A 39 -5.85 -0.90 1.04
N LEU A 40 -7.09 -1.09 1.51
CA LEU A 40 -8.31 -0.77 0.77
C LEU A 40 -8.39 0.69 0.31
N ASP A 41 -7.68 1.62 0.98
CA ASP A 41 -7.69 3.03 0.62
C ASP A 41 -7.11 3.32 -0.76
N LEU A 42 -6.21 2.47 -1.29
CA LEU A 42 -5.73 2.65 -2.66
C LEU A 42 -6.86 2.51 -3.68
N GLY A 43 -7.81 1.59 -3.45
CA GLY A 43 -9.00 1.47 -4.29
C GLY A 43 -9.89 2.70 -4.23
N HIS A 44 -9.96 3.38 -3.07
CA HIS A 44 -10.65 4.66 -2.96
C HIS A 44 -9.96 5.75 -3.79
N TYR A 45 -8.63 5.81 -3.73
CA TYR A 45 -7.85 6.79 -4.48
C TYR A 45 -7.98 6.59 -5.99
N GLU A 46 -7.88 5.34 -6.48
CA GLU A 46 -8.06 5.05 -7.91
C GLU A 46 -9.45 5.46 -8.39
N ARG A 47 -10.52 5.13 -7.65
CA ARG A 47 -11.89 5.51 -8.01
C ARG A 47 -12.13 7.02 -8.00
N PHE A 48 -11.49 7.75 -7.08
CA PHE A 48 -11.68 9.20 -6.97
C PHE A 48 -10.84 9.99 -7.97
N LEU A 49 -9.63 9.53 -8.26
CA LEU A 49 -8.67 10.21 -9.14
C LEU A 49 -8.74 9.75 -10.59
N ASP A 50 -9.41 8.62 -10.88
CA ASP A 50 -9.48 8.00 -12.20
C ASP A 50 -8.08 7.71 -12.79
N ILE A 51 -7.20 7.15 -11.95
CA ILE A 51 -5.85 6.72 -12.32
C ILE A 51 -5.54 5.36 -11.72
N ASN A 52 -4.65 4.61 -12.38
CA ASN A 52 -4.07 3.40 -11.82
C ASN A 52 -2.88 3.75 -10.92
N LEU A 53 -2.94 3.33 -9.66
CA LEU A 53 -1.83 3.34 -8.72
C LEU A 53 -1.01 2.04 -8.87
N SER A 54 0.08 1.96 -8.12
CA SER A 54 1.01 0.82 -8.18
C SER A 54 1.44 0.40 -6.79
N LYS A 55 2.23 -0.66 -6.69
CA LYS A 55 2.91 -1.06 -5.44
C LYS A 55 3.74 0.04 -4.77
N LEU A 56 4.14 1.09 -5.52
CA LEU A 56 4.87 2.24 -4.99
C LEU A 56 3.96 3.27 -4.31
N SER A 57 2.65 3.11 -4.42
CA SER A 57 1.65 3.95 -3.76
C SER A 57 1.28 3.45 -2.37
N SER A 58 1.85 2.33 -1.90
CA SER A 58 1.60 1.74 -0.58
C SER A 58 2.91 1.45 0.16
N PHE A 59 3.03 2.01 1.36
CA PHE A 59 4.17 1.82 2.25
C PHE A 59 3.69 1.50 3.66
N THR A 60 4.28 0.48 4.26
CA THR A 60 4.02 0.09 5.66
C THR A 60 5.28 0.28 6.49
N SER A 61 5.13 0.54 7.80
CA SER A 61 6.28 0.54 8.73
C SER A 61 7.02 -0.80 8.67
N GLY A 62 6.28 -1.92 8.56
CA GLY A 62 6.84 -3.27 8.42
C GLY A 62 7.85 -3.40 7.29
N LYS A 63 7.46 -2.96 6.09
CA LYS A 63 8.30 -2.99 4.88
C LYS A 63 9.57 -2.13 5.04
N LEU A 64 9.44 -0.95 5.67
CA LEU A 64 10.58 -0.08 5.94
C LEU A 64 11.57 -0.73 6.93
N TYR A 65 11.07 -1.28 8.04
CA TYR A 65 11.91 -1.95 9.03
C TYR A 65 12.60 -3.18 8.46
N GLU A 66 11.87 -4.00 7.70
CA GLU A 66 12.43 -5.16 7.01
C GLU A 66 13.59 -4.75 6.08
N GLU A 67 13.41 -3.69 5.29
CA GLU A 67 14.45 -3.19 4.40
C GLU A 67 15.69 -2.72 5.18
N ILE A 68 15.51 -1.96 6.27
CA ILE A 68 16.61 -1.47 7.11
C ILE A 68 17.37 -2.64 7.73
N ILE A 69 16.67 -3.61 8.33
CA ILE A 69 17.28 -4.78 8.96
C ILE A 69 18.04 -5.63 7.93
N ASN A 70 17.48 -5.82 6.74
CA ASN A 70 18.13 -6.58 5.67
C ASN A 70 19.38 -5.89 5.12
N ARG A 71 19.42 -4.55 5.12
CA ARG A 71 20.62 -3.78 4.75
C ARG A 71 21.68 -3.83 5.84
N GLU A 72 21.28 -3.83 7.11
CA GLU A 72 22.21 -3.92 8.25
C GLU A 72 22.93 -5.27 8.30
N ARG A 73 22.28 -6.35 7.86
CA ARG A 73 22.84 -7.72 7.86
C ARG A 73 23.67 -8.08 6.62
N LYS A 74 23.87 -7.15 5.68
CA LYS A 74 24.66 -7.34 4.46
C LYS A 74 25.99 -6.59 4.55
#